data_AF-A0A847TA75-F1
#
_entry.id   AF-A0A847TA75-F1
#
_cell.length_a   1.000
_cell.length_b   1.000
_cell.length_c   1.000
_cell.angle_alpha   90.00
_cell.angle_beta   90.00
_cell.angle_gamma   90.00
#
_symmetry.space_group_name_H-M   'P 1'
#
loop_
_entity.id
_entity.type
_entity.pdbx_description
1 polymer ?
#
loop_
_entity_poly.entity_id
_entity_poly.type
_entity_poly.pdbx_seq_one_letter_code
_entity_poly.pdbx_strand_id
1 'polypeptide(L)'
;MWSHLYWYYEIRGNETYSQRLLTSDVLNVLGNTGKLRQTGHQQFSNQENFPWIGIVAVNSNDGNYGRDEDFNSEWVNLIAIVGSKSDPENEAAYVSLLTRIAESINWELILEEDDDHNENVVLREKSL
;
A
#
# COMPACT_ATOMS: atom_id res chain seq x y z
N MET A 1 8.96 3.73 9.02
CA MET A 1 10.33 3.21 9.27
C MET A 1 11.26 3.73 8.17
N TRP A 2 12.27 4.55 8.48
CA TRP A 2 13.18 5.06 7.45
C TRP A 2 14.13 3.99 6.90
N SER A 3 14.37 4.03 5.58
CA SER A 3 15.41 3.22 4.92
C SER A 3 16.03 3.97 3.74
N HIS A 4 17.34 3.84 3.59
CA HIS A 4 18.06 4.27 2.39
C HIS A 4 17.86 3.31 1.20
N LEU A 5 17.31 2.11 1.44
CA LEU A 5 17.09 1.07 0.43
C LEU A 5 15.64 0.98 -0.03
N TYR A 6 14.69 1.48 0.75
CA TYR A 6 13.27 1.28 0.50
C TYR A 6 12.46 2.55 0.74
N TRP A 7 11.42 2.73 -0.08
CA TRP A 7 10.29 3.59 0.24
C TRP A 7 9.19 2.76 0.89
N TYR A 8 8.53 3.33 1.88
CA TYR A 8 7.40 2.73 2.58
C TYR A 8 6.17 3.60 2.37
N TYR A 9 5.11 2.99 1.84
CA TYR A 9 3.85 3.69 1.60
C TYR A 9 2.71 2.97 2.33
N GLU A 10 1.70 3.75 2.68
CA GLU A 10 0.42 3.25 3.13
C GLU A 10 -0.69 3.72 2.20
N ILE A 11 -1.68 2.84 1.97
CA ILE A 11 -3.00 3.26 1.50
C ILE A 11 -3.99 2.94 2.61
N ARG A 12 -4.61 3.97 3.19
CA ARG A 12 -5.58 3.86 4.29
C ARG A 12 -6.71 4.86 4.12
N GLY A 13 -7.90 4.52 4.61
CA GLY A 13 -9.07 5.41 4.50
C GLY A 13 -9.01 6.62 5.45
N ASN A 14 -8.34 6.46 6.59
CA ASN A 14 -8.05 7.54 7.53
C ASN A 14 -6.91 7.17 8.50
N GLU A 15 -6.38 8.17 9.19
CA GLU A 15 -5.31 8.04 10.19
C GLU A 15 -5.66 7.12 11.38
N THR A 16 -6.94 6.91 11.68
CA THR A 16 -7.39 6.05 12.79
C THR A 16 -7.68 4.61 12.36
N TYR A 17 -7.44 4.25 11.10
CA TYR A 17 -7.72 2.93 10.52
C TYR A 17 -9.16 2.42 10.73
N SER A 18 -10.11 3.32 10.97
CA SER A 18 -11.51 2.98 11.26
C SER A 18 -12.33 2.76 9.99
N GLN A 19 -11.88 3.29 8.85
CA GLN A 19 -12.47 2.97 7.55
C GLN A 19 -11.94 1.63 7.05
N ARG A 20 -12.86 0.78 6.58
CA ARG A 20 -12.55 -0.57 6.12
C ARG A 20 -13.34 -0.92 4.88
N LEU A 21 -12.76 -1.81 4.08
CA LEU A 21 -13.37 -2.40 2.89
C LEU A 21 -13.35 -3.92 3.01
N LEU A 22 -14.19 -4.60 2.23
CA LEU A 22 -14.12 -6.05 2.13
C LEU A 22 -12.77 -6.44 1.52
N THR A 23 -12.12 -7.45 2.10
CA THR A 23 -10.87 -8.00 1.60
C THR A 23 -10.99 -8.36 0.13
N SER A 24 -12.09 -9.01 -0.28
CA SER A 24 -12.32 -9.39 -1.68
C SER A 24 -12.25 -8.21 -2.65
N ASP A 25 -12.79 -7.05 -2.26
CA ASP A 25 -12.84 -5.87 -3.12
C ASP A 25 -11.43 -5.27 -3.29
N VAL A 26 -10.65 -5.22 -2.20
CA VAL A 26 -9.25 -4.78 -2.23
C VAL A 26 -8.39 -5.73 -3.08
N LEU A 27 -8.53 -7.05 -2.88
CA LEU A 27 -7.78 -8.04 -3.65
C LEU A 27 -8.12 -7.97 -5.14
N ASN A 28 -9.40 -7.75 -5.49
CA ASN A 28 -9.83 -7.56 -6.87
C ASN A 28 -9.19 -6.31 -7.49
N VAL A 29 -9.14 -5.19 -6.78
CA VAL A 29 -8.46 -3.97 -7.25
C VAL A 29 -6.98 -4.24 -7.51
N LEU A 30 -6.27 -4.84 -6.54
CA LEU A 30 -4.83 -5.14 -6.65
C LEU A 30 -4.54 -6.10 -7.82
N GLY A 31 -5.35 -7.14 -7.98
CA GLY A 31 -5.22 -8.12 -9.06
C GLY A 31 -5.48 -7.53 -10.46
N ASN A 32 -6.35 -6.52 -10.56
CA ASN A 32 -6.73 -5.92 -11.84
C ASN A 32 -5.77 -4.80 -12.32
N THR A 33 -4.71 -4.50 -11.57
CA THR A 33 -3.73 -3.46 -11.96
C THR A 33 -2.93 -3.82 -13.22
N GLY A 34 -2.80 -5.11 -13.54
CA GLY A 34 -1.91 -5.60 -14.59
C GLY A 34 -0.41 -5.41 -14.31
N LYS A 35 -0.04 -4.91 -13.11
CA LYS A 35 1.34 -4.67 -12.66
C LYS A 35 1.75 -5.56 -11.50
N LEU A 36 0.78 -6.14 -10.81
CA LEU A 36 0.97 -6.98 -9.64
C LEU A 36 0.63 -8.44 -9.94
N ARG A 37 1.25 -9.34 -9.18
CA ARG A 37 0.86 -10.75 -9.06
C ARG A 37 0.63 -11.06 -7.60
N GLN A 38 -0.36 -11.88 -7.33
CA GLN A 38 -0.62 -12.39 -5.99
C GLN A 38 0.41 -13.46 -5.64
N THR A 39 1.03 -13.38 -4.46
CA THR A 39 2.05 -14.32 -3.96
C THR A 39 1.59 -15.05 -2.69
N GLY A 40 0.50 -14.61 -2.06
CA GLY A 40 -0.14 -15.22 -0.90
C GLY A 40 -1.56 -14.68 -0.72
N HIS A 41 -2.27 -15.06 0.36
CA HIS A 41 -3.68 -14.68 0.57
C HIS A 41 -3.96 -13.18 0.37
N GLN A 42 -3.22 -12.31 1.06
CA GLN A 42 -3.37 -10.85 0.96
C GLN A 42 -2.06 -10.17 0.56
N GLN A 43 -1.19 -10.91 -0.12
CA GLN A 43 0.17 -10.47 -0.46
C GLN A 43 0.35 -10.43 -1.97
N PHE A 44 0.96 -9.33 -2.45
CA PHE A 44 1.28 -9.12 -3.85
C PHE A 44 2.72 -8.70 -4.01
N SER A 45 3.25 -9.00 -5.20
CA SER A 45 4.53 -8.47 -5.66
C SER A 45 4.45 -8.07 -7.13
N ASN A 46 5.52 -7.53 -7.67
CA ASN A 46 5.59 -7.06 -9.06
C ASN A 46 5.44 -8.20 -10.07
N GLN A 47 4.88 -7.87 -11.24
CA GLN A 47 5.09 -8.62 -12.49
C GLN A 47 6.51 -8.36 -13.03
N GLU A 48 6.99 -9.18 -13.99
CA GLU A 48 8.37 -9.10 -14.51
C GLU A 48 8.76 -7.72 -15.06
N ASN A 49 7.81 -6.98 -15.65
CA ASN A 49 8.05 -5.67 -16.29
C ASN A 49 7.70 -4.47 -15.38
N PHE A 50 7.75 -4.66 -14.05
CA PHE A 50 7.53 -3.59 -13.08
C PHE A 50 8.61 -3.66 -11.99
N PRO A 51 9.08 -2.52 -11.46
CA PRO A 51 10.08 -2.53 -10.39
C PRO A 51 9.63 -3.35 -9.18
N TRP A 52 10.59 -3.91 -8.44
CA TRP A 52 10.26 -4.75 -7.29
C TRP A 52 9.42 -3.98 -6.27
N ILE A 53 8.29 -4.55 -5.89
CA ILE A 53 7.37 -4.01 -4.89
C ILE A 53 6.83 -5.16 -4.07
N GLY A 54 6.70 -4.95 -2.77
CA GLY A 54 5.98 -5.82 -1.85
C GLY A 54 4.74 -5.11 -1.35
N ILE A 55 3.59 -5.76 -1.42
CA ILE A 55 2.32 -5.19 -0.96
C ILE A 55 1.64 -6.22 -0.06
N VAL A 56 1.12 -5.75 1.06
CA VAL A 56 0.25 -6.55 1.92
C VAL A 56 -0.99 -5.76 2.31
N ALA A 57 -2.16 -6.34 2.09
CA ALA A 57 -3.42 -5.82 2.60
C ALA A 57 -3.70 -6.46 3.97
N VAL A 58 -4.01 -5.65 4.97
CA VAL A 58 -4.20 -6.10 6.36
C VAL A 58 -5.38 -5.41 7.03
N ASN A 59 -5.84 -6.03 8.11
CA ASN A 59 -6.70 -5.39 9.09
C ASN A 59 -5.89 -5.13 10.36
N SER A 60 -5.68 -3.87 10.69
CA SER A 60 -4.91 -3.45 11.86
C SER A 60 -5.70 -2.49 12.74
N ASN A 61 -5.56 -2.57 14.06
CA ASN A 61 -6.25 -1.64 14.96
C ASN A 61 -5.58 -0.26 15.04
N ASP A 62 -4.28 -0.18 14.75
CA ASP A 62 -3.43 0.97 15.04
C ASP A 62 -2.31 1.18 14.01
N GLY A 63 -2.40 0.54 12.85
CA GLY A 63 -1.37 0.51 11.81
C GLY A 63 -0.32 -0.59 12.01
N ASN A 64 -0.21 -1.18 13.21
CA ASN A 64 0.70 -2.29 13.46
C ASN A 64 0.07 -3.61 13.01
N TYR A 65 0.87 -4.45 12.36
CA TYR A 65 0.45 -5.79 11.93
C TYR A 65 1.61 -6.78 12.07
N GLY A 66 1.29 -8.06 12.14
CA GLY A 66 2.26 -9.15 12.27
C GLY A 66 1.71 -10.42 12.89
N ARG A 67 0.43 -10.44 13.26
CA ARG A 67 -0.29 -11.63 13.70
C ARG A 67 -1.03 -12.25 12.54
N ASP A 68 -1.22 -13.57 12.57
CA ASP A 68 -1.92 -14.30 11.50
C ASP A 68 -3.33 -13.75 11.22
N GLU A 69 -3.99 -13.21 12.24
CA GLU A 69 -5.32 -12.61 12.18
C GLU A 69 -5.36 -11.35 11.29
N ASP A 70 -4.27 -10.58 11.27
CA ASP A 70 -4.16 -9.34 10.50
C ASP A 70 -4.17 -9.62 8.99
N PHE A 71 -3.71 -10.82 8.59
CA PHE A 71 -3.57 -11.27 7.20
C PHE A 71 -4.71 -12.16 6.69
N ASN A 72 -5.72 -12.44 7.51
CA ASN A 72 -6.82 -13.36 7.18
C ASN A 72 -8.18 -12.82 7.65
N SER A 73 -8.35 -11.50 7.62
CA SER A 73 -9.60 -10.86 8.00
C SER A 73 -10.56 -10.73 6.82
N GLU A 74 -11.86 -10.68 7.10
CA GLU A 74 -12.90 -10.31 6.11
C GLU A 74 -12.75 -8.84 5.65
N TRP A 75 -12.11 -8.03 6.48
CA TRP A 75 -11.95 -6.59 6.29
C TRP A 75 -10.49 -6.23 6.05
N VAL A 76 -10.26 -5.15 5.31
CA VAL A 76 -8.96 -4.48 5.18
C VAL A 76 -9.17 -3.03 5.56
N ASN A 77 -8.21 -2.43 6.27
CA ASN A 77 -8.18 -1.00 6.57
C ASN A 77 -6.80 -0.36 6.30
N LEU A 78 -5.80 -1.18 5.93
CA LEU A 78 -4.47 -0.74 5.55
C LEU A 78 -3.94 -1.62 4.41
N ILE A 79 -3.39 -0.98 3.39
CA ILE A 79 -2.47 -1.61 2.44
C ILE A 79 -1.08 -1.05 2.73
N ALA A 80 -0.19 -1.90 3.24
CA ALA A 80 1.20 -1.55 3.50
C ALA A 80 2.07 -1.95 2.30
N ILE A 81 2.93 -1.04 1.86
CA ILE A 81 3.70 -1.18 0.62
C ILE A 81 5.17 -0.88 0.88
N VAL A 82 6.05 -1.71 0.34
CA VAL A 82 7.50 -1.49 0.28
C VAL A 82 7.98 -1.49 -1.17
N GLY A 83 8.69 -0.44 -1.57
CA GLY A 83 9.28 -0.29 -2.91
C GLY A 83 10.80 -0.12 -2.82
N SER A 84 11.55 -0.62 -3.81
CA SER A 84 13.02 -0.54 -3.84
C SER A 84 13.53 0.82 -4.33
N LYS A 85 14.43 1.46 -3.56
CA LYS A 85 15.21 2.66 -3.95
C LYS A 85 16.38 2.36 -4.88
N SER A 86 16.49 1.14 -5.40
CA SER A 86 17.60 0.74 -6.29
C SER A 86 17.72 1.57 -7.57
N ASP A 87 16.61 2.17 -8.02
CA ASP A 87 16.57 3.10 -9.14
C ASP A 87 15.66 4.29 -8.78
N PRO A 88 16.13 5.54 -8.85
CA PRO A 88 15.29 6.73 -8.59
C PRO A 88 14.05 6.82 -9.47
N GLU A 89 14.05 6.27 -10.69
CA GLU A 89 12.88 6.31 -11.58
C GLU A 89 11.73 5.42 -11.08
N ASN A 90 12.01 4.47 -10.18
CA ASN A 90 11.01 3.57 -9.63
C ASN A 90 9.93 4.31 -8.83
N GLU A 91 10.29 5.39 -8.14
CA GLU A 91 9.35 6.15 -7.30
C GLU A 91 8.16 6.65 -8.11
N ALA A 92 8.41 7.26 -9.27
CA ALA A 92 7.35 7.75 -10.14
C ALA A 92 6.43 6.61 -10.62
N ALA A 93 6.99 5.42 -10.89
CA ALA A 93 6.21 4.25 -11.26
C ALA A 93 5.34 3.74 -10.08
N TYR A 94 5.90 3.71 -8.86
CA TYR A 94 5.16 3.34 -7.65
C TYR A 94 4.04 4.32 -7.37
N VAL A 95 4.34 5.61 -7.26
CA VAL A 95 3.34 6.65 -6.95
C VAL A 95 2.21 6.65 -7.97
N SER A 96 2.52 6.49 -9.27
CA SER A 96 1.51 6.39 -10.32
C SER A 96 0.58 5.17 -10.17
N LEU A 97 1.13 3.99 -9.86
CA LEU A 97 0.35 2.78 -9.61
C LEU A 97 -0.50 2.92 -8.34
N LEU A 98 0.12 3.32 -7.23
CA LEU A 98 -0.50 3.41 -5.92
C LEU A 98 -1.59 4.48 -5.87
N THR A 99 -1.41 5.60 -6.59
CA THR A 99 -2.44 6.64 -6.73
C THR A 99 -3.70 6.07 -7.37
N ARG A 100 -3.58 5.29 -8.46
CA ARG A 100 -4.74 4.67 -9.12
C ARG A 100 -5.45 3.66 -8.23
N ILE A 101 -4.69 2.88 -7.46
CA ILE A 101 -5.26 1.95 -6.47
C ILE A 101 -6.04 2.74 -5.42
N ALA A 102 -5.41 3.74 -4.81
CA ALA A 102 -5.97 4.60 -3.78
C ALA A 102 -7.25 5.33 -4.27
N GLU A 103 -7.24 5.85 -5.50
CA GLU A 103 -8.41 6.43 -6.15
C GLU A 103 -9.56 5.44 -6.32
N SER A 104 -9.27 4.22 -6.78
CA SER A 104 -10.30 3.20 -7.04
C SER A 104 -11.06 2.75 -5.79
N ILE A 105 -10.45 2.88 -4.62
CA ILE A 105 -11.05 2.54 -3.32
C ILE A 105 -11.34 3.77 -2.44
N ASN A 106 -11.15 4.97 -2.99
CA ASN A 106 -11.28 6.26 -2.33
C ASN A 106 -10.53 6.42 -1.00
N TRP A 107 -9.27 5.97 -0.94
CA TRP A 107 -8.39 6.07 0.24
C TRP A 107 -7.17 6.95 0.03
N GLU A 108 -6.58 7.46 1.09
CA GLU A 108 -5.37 8.29 1.00
C GLU A 108 -4.16 7.44 0.59
N LEU A 109 -3.20 8.06 -0.12
CA LEU A 109 -1.87 7.50 -0.31
C LEU A 109 -0.90 8.31 0.53
N ILE A 110 -0.15 7.63 1.39
CA ILE A 110 0.82 8.23 2.31
C ILE A 110 2.20 7.64 2.06
N LEU A 111 3.22 8.48 2.06
CA LEU A 111 4.62 8.10 2.24
C LEU A 111 4.93 8.16 3.74
N GLU A 112 5.35 7.04 4.33
CA GLU A 112 5.55 6.96 5.79
C GLU A 112 6.58 7.97 6.30
N GLU A 113 7.69 8.12 5.57
CA GLU A 113 8.76 9.05 5.89
C GLU A 113 9.51 9.44 4.60
N ASP A 114 9.71 10.73 4.37
CA ASP A 114 10.53 11.23 3.26
C ASP A 114 12.02 11.38 3.63
N ASP A 115 12.85 11.83 2.68
CA ASP A 115 14.29 11.99 2.90
C ASP A 115 14.63 13.20 3.81
N ASP A 116 13.65 14.07 4.10
CA ASP A 116 13.75 15.21 5.03
C ASP A 116 13.20 14.90 6.44
N HIS A 117 12.88 13.63 6.71
CA HIS A 117 12.28 13.13 7.96
C HIS A 117 10.87 13.66 8.26
N ASN A 118 10.12 14.08 7.25
CA ASN A 118 8.69 14.34 7.41
C ASN A 118 7.96 12.99 7.43
N GLU A 119 7.22 12.73 8.50
CA GLU A 119 6.42 11.51 8.63
C GLU A 119 5.00 11.70 8.08
N ASN A 120 4.40 10.61 7.61
CA ASN A 120 3.03 10.54 7.11
C ASN A 120 2.70 11.58 6.02
N VAL A 121 3.58 11.74 5.03
CA VAL A 121 3.41 12.68 3.92
C VAL A 121 2.27 12.22 3.01
N VAL A 122 1.19 12.97 2.95
CA VAL A 122 0.05 12.66 2.07
C VAL A 122 0.40 12.99 0.63
N LEU A 123 0.47 11.97 -0.22
CA LEU A 123 0.72 12.09 -1.65
C LEU A 123 -0.59 12.18 -2.45
N ARG A 124 -1.68 11.60 -1.92
CA ARG A 124 -3.03 11.70 -2.49
C ARG A 124 -4.08 11.78 -1.39
N GLU A 125 -4.92 12.79 -1.49
CA GLU A 125 -6.11 12.99 -0.64
C GLU A 125 -7.30 12.18 -1.16
N LYS A 126 -8.18 11.75 -0.25
CA LYS A 126 -9.47 11.16 -0.64
C LYS A 126 -10.48 12.18 -1.15
N SER A 127 -11.33 11.75 -2.08
CA SER A 127 -12.39 12.60 -2.63
C SER A 127 -13.49 12.78 -1.57
N LEU A 128 -13.98 14.01 -1.44
CA LEU A 128 -15.08 14.41 -0.55
C LEU A 128 -16.44 13.88 -0.99
#